data_AF-A0A7Y3XK14-F1
#
_entry.id   AF-A0A7Y3XK14-F1
#
_cell.length_a   1.000
_cell.length_b   1.000
_cell.length_c   1.000
_cell.angle_alpha   90.00
_cell.angle_beta   90.00
_cell.angle_gamma   90.00
#
_symmetry.space_group_name_H-M   'P 1'
#
loop_
_entity.id
_entity.type
_entity.pdbx_description
1 polymer ?
#
loop_
_entity_poly.entity_id
_entity_poly.type
_entity_poly.pdbx_seq_one_letter_code
_entity_poly.pdbx_strand_id
1 'polypeptide(L)'
;MMTDDYDLNHLMNISSPEINFRMDYALDKADHFMVRRDFESPARFINDNCKNSDIIIIKPIPCSFYLKKTDYVFLPYGSLEFPNLSIQKGTKELWTSAKLLSKFDDIQELVQNTQETVWLIDYSEKFPWKDDVQEEFYKNFLKFKAYTSVDGFFNVLKIPTAYSRKI
;
A
#
# COMPACT_ATOMS: atom_id res chain seq x y z
N MET A 1 29.67 -23.34 9.86
CA MET A 1 28.36 -23.16 9.23
C MET A 1 28.64 -22.63 7.83
N MET A 2 28.82 -23.53 6.86
CA MET A 2 29.15 -23.19 5.48
C MET A 2 27.86 -23.26 4.66
N THR A 3 27.50 -22.12 4.06
CA THR A 3 26.66 -21.96 2.86
C THR A 3 25.26 -22.58 2.88
N ASP A 4 24.34 -21.96 3.61
CA ASP A 4 22.90 -22.04 3.31
C ASP A 4 22.51 -21.17 2.08
N ASP A 5 23.50 -20.48 1.49
CA ASP A 5 23.32 -19.46 0.44
C ASP A 5 23.12 -20.02 -0.98
N TYR A 6 23.26 -21.33 -1.19
CA TYR A 6 23.15 -21.96 -2.52
C TYR A 6 22.07 -23.03 -2.56
N ASP A 7 20.81 -22.61 -2.44
CA ASP A 7 19.67 -23.47 -2.79
C ASP A 7 19.51 -23.52 -4.32
N LEU A 8 19.70 -24.71 -4.91
CA LEU A 8 19.51 -24.93 -6.36
C LEU A 8 18.10 -24.55 -6.82
N ASN A 9 17.09 -24.71 -5.95
CA ASN A 9 15.73 -24.28 -6.24
C ASN A 9 15.67 -22.75 -6.44
N HIS A 10 16.41 -21.99 -5.63
CA HIS A 10 16.50 -20.52 -5.75
C HIS A 10 17.12 -20.10 -7.09
N LEU A 11 18.16 -20.81 -7.55
CA LEU A 11 18.80 -20.52 -8.84
C LEU A 11 17.91 -20.87 -10.03
N MET A 12 17.27 -22.04 -9.99
CA MET A 12 16.40 -22.52 -11.08
C MET A 12 15.11 -21.72 -11.20
N ASN A 13 14.61 -21.17 -10.09
CA ASN A 13 13.33 -20.47 -10.02
C ASN A 13 13.49 -18.98 -9.67
N ILE A 14 14.65 -18.37 -9.94
CA ILE A 14 14.97 -16.98 -9.53
C ILE A 14 13.96 -15.94 -10.04
N SER A 15 13.26 -16.23 -11.14
CA SER A 15 12.24 -15.37 -11.73
C SER A 15 10.82 -15.65 -11.23
N SER A 16 10.61 -16.70 -10.44
CA SER A 16 9.29 -17.01 -9.90
C SER A 16 8.92 -16.01 -8.80
N PRO A 17 7.63 -15.63 -8.67
CA PRO A 17 7.20 -14.74 -7.60
C PRO A 17 7.55 -15.24 -6.21
N GLU A 18 7.44 -16.55 -5.98
CA GLU A 18 7.68 -17.20 -4.70
C GLU A 18 9.14 -16.98 -4.24
N ILE A 19 10.09 -17.16 -5.16
CA ILE A 19 11.52 -16.97 -4.89
C ILE A 19 11.89 -15.48 -4.87
N ASN A 20 11.40 -14.69 -5.83
CA ASN A 20 11.76 -13.28 -5.94
C ASN A 20 11.23 -12.46 -4.75
N PHE A 21 9.99 -12.70 -4.32
CA PHE A 21 9.40 -12.05 -3.14
C PHE A 21 9.68 -12.81 -1.83
N ARG A 22 10.32 -13.98 -1.91
CA ARG A 22 10.67 -14.82 -0.76
C ARG A 22 9.45 -15.20 0.07
N MET A 23 8.37 -15.57 -0.63
CA MET A 23 7.05 -15.81 -0.04
C MET A 23 7.03 -17.03 0.89
N ASP A 24 7.93 -17.99 0.67
CA ASP A 24 7.99 -19.27 1.39
C ASP A 24 9.15 -19.34 2.40
N TYR A 25 9.82 -18.21 2.68
CA TYR A 25 10.92 -18.23 3.63
C TYR A 25 10.37 -18.39 5.05
N ALA A 26 10.99 -19.30 5.81
CA ALA A 26 10.79 -19.33 7.26
C ALA A 26 11.20 -17.98 7.87
N LEU A 27 10.54 -17.57 8.96
CA LEU A 27 10.69 -16.22 9.54
C LEU A 27 12.14 -15.87 9.89
N ASP A 28 12.90 -16.85 10.38
CA ASP A 28 14.34 -16.74 10.68
C ASP A 28 15.17 -16.41 9.42
N LYS A 29 14.87 -17.05 8.30
CA LYS A 29 15.51 -16.74 7.00
C LYS A 29 15.02 -15.43 6.41
N ALA A 30 13.74 -15.09 6.59
CA ALA A 30 13.15 -13.87 6.06
C ALA A 30 13.78 -12.60 6.66
N ASP A 31 14.12 -12.63 7.95
CA ASP A 31 14.78 -11.51 8.65
C ASP A 31 16.19 -11.24 8.11
N HIS A 32 16.94 -12.30 7.76
CA HIS A 32 18.29 -12.15 7.21
C HIS A 32 18.31 -11.73 5.74
N PHE A 33 17.38 -12.23 4.93
CA PHE A 33 17.37 -11.99 3.48
C PHE A 33 16.54 -10.78 3.03
N MET A 34 15.89 -10.09 3.98
CA MET A 34 14.95 -8.98 3.78
C MET A 34 13.87 -9.30 2.75
N VAL A 35 12.63 -9.47 3.23
CA VAL A 35 11.47 -9.72 2.37
C VAL A 35 11.34 -8.63 1.30
N ARG A 36 11.33 -9.04 0.02
CA ARG A 36 11.06 -8.15 -1.11
C ARG A 36 9.55 -7.97 -1.22
N ARG A 37 9.12 -6.75 -1.48
CA ARG A 37 7.70 -6.42 -1.56
C ARG A 37 7.31 -6.03 -2.99
N ASP A 38 6.15 -6.49 -3.40
CA ASP A 38 5.57 -6.25 -4.71
C ASP A 38 4.78 -4.94 -4.71
N PHE A 39 5.50 -3.82 -4.79
CA PHE A 39 4.90 -2.50 -4.96
C PHE A 39 4.40 -2.24 -6.39
N GLU A 40 4.89 -3.01 -7.37
CA GLU A 40 4.60 -2.77 -8.78
C GLU A 40 3.21 -3.28 -9.17
N SER A 41 2.86 -4.52 -8.81
CA SER A 41 1.57 -5.07 -9.23
C SER A 41 0.33 -4.30 -8.77
N PRO A 42 0.23 -3.77 -7.53
CA PRO A 42 -0.92 -2.95 -7.15
C PRO A 42 -0.95 -1.63 -7.93
N ALA A 43 0.21 -1.02 -8.19
CA ALA A 43 0.31 0.20 -8.98
C ALA A 43 -0.09 -0.03 -10.44
N ARG A 44 0.38 -1.11 -11.06
CA ARG A 44 0.00 -1.51 -12.42
C ARG A 44 -1.50 -1.76 -12.51
N PHE A 45 -2.08 -2.48 -11.55
CA PHE A 45 -3.52 -2.73 -11.50
C PHE A 45 -4.32 -1.42 -11.49
N ILE A 46 -3.92 -0.41 -10.68
CA ILE A 46 -4.58 0.90 -10.70
C ILE A 46 -4.37 1.59 -12.05
N ASN A 47 -3.14 1.66 -12.55
CA ASN A 47 -2.80 2.34 -13.82
C ASN A 47 -3.58 1.82 -15.04
N ASP A 48 -4.00 0.56 -15.01
CA ASP A 48 -4.73 -0.10 -16.09
C ASP A 48 -6.26 0.06 -15.95
N ASN A 49 -6.77 0.40 -14.75
CA ASN A 49 -8.20 0.41 -14.45
C ASN A 49 -8.74 1.78 -14.01
N CYS A 50 -7.87 2.71 -13.62
CA CYS A 50 -8.28 4.05 -13.16
C CYS A 50 -8.50 5.01 -14.33
N LYS A 51 -9.44 5.92 -14.15
CA LYS A 51 -9.60 7.09 -15.02
C LYS A 51 -8.68 8.22 -14.56
N ASN A 52 -8.38 9.15 -15.46
CA ASN A 52 -7.60 10.35 -15.12
C ASN A 52 -8.29 11.23 -14.05
N SER A 53 -9.62 11.18 -13.92
CA SER A 53 -10.37 11.93 -12.92
C SER A 53 -10.44 11.24 -11.55
N ASP A 54 -10.21 9.93 -11.48
CA ASP A 54 -10.26 9.17 -10.22
C ASP A 54 -9.20 9.67 -9.24
N ILE A 55 -9.40 9.49 -7.93
CA ILE A 55 -8.43 9.91 -6.91
C ILE A 55 -7.58 8.70 -6.48
N ILE A 56 -6.27 8.89 -6.32
CA ILE A 56 -5.36 7.84 -5.83
C ILE A 56 -4.78 8.23 -4.46
N ILE A 57 -5.03 7.36 -3.48
CA ILE A 57 -4.46 7.42 -2.13
C ILE A 57 -3.52 6.22 -1.96
N ILE A 58 -2.34 6.43 -1.41
CA ILE A 58 -1.42 5.32 -1.07
C ILE A 58 -0.97 5.40 0.38
N LYS A 59 -0.81 4.23 1.01
CA LYS A 59 -0.07 4.05 2.28
C LYS A 59 1.38 3.64 2.05
N PRO A 60 1.68 2.59 1.28
CA PRO A 60 3.07 2.26 0.93
C PRO A 60 3.62 3.28 -0.06
N ILE A 61 4.35 4.29 0.43
CA ILE A 61 4.98 5.35 -0.38
C ILE A 61 5.77 4.80 -1.58
N PRO A 62 6.51 3.68 -1.50
CA PRO A 62 7.23 3.13 -2.66
C PRO A 62 6.34 2.76 -3.86
N CYS A 63 5.03 2.53 -3.68
CA CYS A 63 4.11 2.33 -4.81
C CYS A 63 4.03 3.55 -5.73
N SER A 64 4.28 4.77 -5.22
CA SER A 64 4.27 6.00 -6.03
C SER A 64 5.23 5.95 -7.21
N PHE A 65 6.35 5.24 -7.08
CA PHE A 65 7.34 5.09 -8.16
C PHE A 65 6.75 4.40 -9.40
N TYR A 66 5.80 3.49 -9.21
CA TYR A 66 5.18 2.72 -10.29
C TYR A 66 3.83 3.29 -10.73
N LEU A 67 3.27 4.25 -9.99
CA LEU A 67 1.98 4.87 -10.31
C LEU A 67 2.16 6.01 -11.32
N LYS A 68 1.22 6.13 -12.28
CA LYS A 68 1.18 7.26 -13.23
C LYS A 68 0.85 8.60 -12.55
N LYS A 69 0.15 8.55 -11.41
CA LYS A 69 -0.17 9.70 -10.56
C LYS A 69 -0.37 9.27 -9.11
N THR A 70 -0.18 10.19 -8.18
CA THR A 70 -0.48 10.00 -6.75
C THR A 70 -1.02 11.31 -6.21
N ASP A 71 -2.31 11.33 -5.86
CA ASP A 71 -2.98 12.55 -5.42
C ASP A 71 -2.75 12.76 -3.91
N TYR A 72 -2.81 11.67 -3.14
CA TYR A 72 -2.68 11.66 -1.70
C TYR A 72 -1.78 10.54 -1.19
N VAL A 73 -1.08 10.82 -0.10
CA VAL A 73 -0.41 9.81 0.74
C VAL A 73 -1.09 9.84 2.11
N PHE A 74 -1.47 8.66 2.61
CA PHE A 74 -1.92 8.51 3.98
C PHE A 74 -0.74 8.17 4.89
N LEU A 75 -0.45 9.06 5.83
CA LEU A 75 0.64 8.93 6.79
C LEU A 75 0.13 9.38 8.17
N PRO A 76 -0.21 8.45 9.07
CA PRO A 76 -0.74 8.81 10.39
C PRO A 76 0.15 9.80 11.12
N TYR A 77 -0.44 10.84 11.72
CA TYR A 77 0.33 11.87 12.46
C TYR A 77 1.20 11.28 13.58
N GLY A 78 0.74 10.20 14.22
CA GLY A 78 1.46 9.49 15.28
C GLY A 78 2.52 8.50 14.81
N SER A 79 2.68 8.29 13.50
CA SER A 79 3.69 7.37 12.96
C SER A 79 5.11 7.92 13.14
N LEU A 80 6.09 7.02 13.30
CA LEU A 80 7.51 7.38 13.41
C LEU A 80 8.03 8.04 12.13
N GLU A 81 7.38 7.75 11.01
CA GLU A 81 7.70 8.25 9.68
C GLU A 81 7.18 9.68 9.46
N PHE A 82 6.09 10.10 10.12
CA PHE A 82 5.49 11.43 9.94
C PHE A 82 6.46 12.60 10.03
N PRO A 83 7.30 12.74 11.09
CA PRO A 83 8.24 13.87 11.18
C PRO A 83 9.34 13.83 10.12
N ASN A 84 9.64 12.66 9.55
CA ASN A 84 10.71 12.47 8.59
C ASN A 84 10.24 12.63 7.13
N LEU A 85 8.97 12.36 6.87
CA LEU A 85 8.40 12.32 5.52
C LEU A 85 7.37 13.43 5.27
N SER A 86 6.97 14.20 6.28
CA SER A 86 6.08 15.33 6.11
C SER A 86 6.84 16.64 5.89
N ILE A 87 6.40 17.42 4.90
CA ILE A 87 6.95 18.73 4.56
C ILE A 87 5.82 19.76 4.48
N GLN A 88 6.19 21.03 4.30
CA GLN A 88 5.24 22.14 4.16
C GLN A 88 4.21 22.18 5.30
N LYS A 89 4.69 22.12 6.55
CA LYS A 89 3.85 22.10 7.76
C LYS A 89 2.86 20.91 7.81
N GLY A 90 3.29 19.74 7.34
CA GLY A 90 2.48 18.52 7.41
C GLY A 90 1.43 18.36 6.31
N THR A 91 1.49 19.16 5.25
CA THR A 91 0.47 19.15 4.18
C THR A 91 0.88 18.34 2.95
N LYS A 92 2.18 18.03 2.82
CA LYS A 92 2.72 17.27 1.70
C LYS A 92 3.72 16.22 2.14
N GLU A 93 3.79 15.14 1.38
CA GLU A 93 4.79 14.08 1.54
C GLU A 93 6.07 14.45 0.79
N LEU A 94 7.22 14.14 1.38
CA LEU A 94 8.55 14.57 0.95
C LEU A 94 8.92 14.13 -0.48
N TRP A 95 8.73 12.84 -0.80
CA TRP A 95 9.26 12.25 -2.04
C TRP A 95 8.35 12.44 -3.24
N THR A 96 7.04 12.45 -3.01
CA THR A 96 6.00 12.50 -4.04
C THR A 96 5.41 13.89 -4.21
N SER A 97 5.57 14.78 -3.22
CA SER A 97 4.83 16.05 -3.12
C SER A 97 3.30 15.90 -3.16
N ALA A 98 2.79 14.67 -2.97
CA ALA A 98 1.37 14.39 -2.84
C ALA A 98 0.81 15.02 -1.56
N LYS A 99 -0.49 15.29 -1.53
CA LYS A 99 -1.15 15.83 -0.33
C LYS A 99 -1.14 14.79 0.77
N LEU A 100 -0.84 15.20 2.00
CA LEU A 100 -0.90 14.31 3.14
C LEU A 100 -2.30 14.24 3.73
N LEU A 101 -2.75 13.01 3.98
CA LEU A 101 -3.88 12.69 4.85
C LEU A 101 -3.28 12.06 6.12
N SER A 102 -3.55 12.66 7.27
CA SER A 102 -2.85 12.31 8.52
C SER A 102 -3.75 11.69 9.58
N LYS A 103 -5.07 11.76 9.36
CA LYS A 103 -6.11 11.14 10.17
C LYS A 103 -7.00 10.29 9.30
N PHE A 104 -7.52 9.20 9.87
CA PHE A 104 -8.46 8.34 9.17
C PHE A 104 -9.72 9.11 8.72
N ASP A 105 -10.19 10.04 9.56
CA ASP A 105 -11.31 10.93 9.25
C ASP A 105 -11.10 11.74 7.96
N ASP A 106 -9.86 12.15 7.66
CA ASP A 106 -9.55 12.91 6.44
C ASP A 106 -9.83 12.06 5.18
N ILE A 107 -9.60 10.75 5.25
CA ILE A 107 -9.95 9.80 4.18
C ILE A 107 -11.45 9.63 4.10
N GLN A 108 -12.13 9.49 5.24
CA GLN A 108 -13.58 9.33 5.25
C GLN A 108 -14.27 10.55 4.63
N GLU A 109 -13.84 11.74 5.01
CA GLU A 109 -14.34 13.01 4.47
C GLU A 109 -14.07 13.10 2.95
N LEU A 110 -12.85 12.79 2.51
CA LEU A 110 -12.49 12.79 1.09
C LEU A 110 -13.38 11.84 0.27
N VAL A 111 -13.57 10.62 0.76
CA VAL A 111 -14.39 9.59 0.10
C VAL A 111 -15.87 9.97 0.06
N GLN A 112 -16.38 10.62 1.12
CA GLN A 112 -17.80 11.03 1.21
C GLN A 112 -18.11 12.25 0.33
N ASN A 113 -17.16 13.17 0.18
CA ASN A 113 -17.38 14.45 -0.49
C ASN A 113 -16.99 14.46 -1.97
N THR A 114 -16.26 13.44 -2.44
CA THR A 114 -15.84 13.35 -3.84
C THR A 114 -16.91 12.76 -4.74
N GLN A 115 -16.98 13.25 -5.98
CA GLN A 115 -17.77 12.68 -7.06
C GLN A 115 -16.97 11.71 -7.94
N GLU A 116 -15.70 11.47 -7.59
CA GLU A 116 -14.78 10.60 -8.33
C GLU A 116 -14.57 9.26 -7.63
N THR A 117 -14.16 8.23 -8.37
CA THR A 117 -13.80 6.95 -7.73
C THR A 117 -12.51 7.15 -6.94
N VAL A 118 -12.44 6.60 -5.73
CA VAL A 118 -11.21 6.63 -4.93
C VAL A 118 -10.54 5.25 -4.98
N TRP A 119 -9.30 5.24 -5.45
CA TRP A 119 -8.41 4.09 -5.39
C TRP A 119 -7.48 4.23 -4.19
N LEU A 120 -7.38 3.18 -3.39
CA LEU A 120 -6.55 3.17 -2.20
C LEU A 120 -5.66 1.92 -2.20
N ILE A 121 -4.34 2.12 -2.04
CA ILE A 121 -3.40 1.04 -1.73
C ILE A 121 -3.16 1.01 -0.23
N ASP A 122 -3.50 -0.11 0.41
CA ASP A 122 -3.33 -0.35 1.85
C ASP A 122 -2.55 -1.64 2.12
N TYR A 123 -2.00 -1.78 3.32
CA TYR A 123 -1.42 -3.01 3.83
C TYR A 123 -2.50 -4.09 4.01
N SER A 124 -2.18 -5.32 3.64
CA SER A 124 -3.00 -6.50 3.86
C SER A 124 -2.87 -7.03 5.31
N GLU A 125 -3.70 -8.01 5.70
CA GLU A 125 -3.53 -8.72 6.98
C GLU A 125 -2.23 -9.52 7.05
N LYS A 126 -1.67 -9.90 5.89
CA LYS A 126 -0.40 -10.62 5.79
C LYS A 126 0.78 -9.71 6.13
N PHE A 127 0.62 -8.40 6.01
CA PHE A 127 1.69 -7.45 6.28
C PHE A 127 2.01 -7.43 7.80
N PRO A 128 3.28 -7.60 8.20
CA PRO A 128 3.62 -7.88 9.60
C PRO A 128 3.51 -6.66 10.52
N TRP A 129 3.55 -5.44 9.97
CA TRP A 129 3.44 -4.20 10.74
C TRP A 129 2.06 -3.58 10.56
N LYS A 130 1.25 -3.59 11.62
CA LYS A 130 -0.05 -2.91 11.63
C LYS A 130 0.11 -1.52 12.19
N ASP A 131 -0.54 -0.54 11.56
CA ASP A 131 -0.73 0.79 12.15
C ASP A 131 -2.00 0.82 13.01
N ASP A 132 -2.11 1.84 13.88
CA ASP A 132 -3.20 1.97 14.85
C ASP A 132 -4.58 2.14 14.21
N VAL A 133 -4.64 2.53 12.92
CA VAL A 133 -5.89 2.77 12.19
C VAL A 133 -6.29 1.61 11.29
N GLN A 134 -5.46 0.56 11.21
CA GLN A 134 -5.66 -0.58 10.33
C GLN A 134 -7.02 -1.26 10.55
N GLU A 135 -7.43 -1.41 11.81
CA GLU A 135 -8.75 -1.99 12.12
C GLU A 135 -9.91 -1.14 11.58
N GLU A 136 -9.80 0.18 11.70
CA GLU A 136 -10.81 1.12 11.23
C GLU A 136 -10.90 1.11 9.71
N PHE A 137 -9.75 1.09 9.02
CA PHE A 137 -9.70 0.87 7.57
C PHE A 137 -10.45 -0.39 7.16
N TYR A 138 -10.19 -1.49 7.86
CA TYR A 138 -10.71 -2.80 7.51
C TYR A 138 -12.22 -2.86 7.67
N LYS A 139 -12.71 -2.37 8.81
CA LYS A 139 -14.15 -2.28 9.11
C LYS A 139 -14.91 -1.45 8.08
N ASN A 140 -14.30 -0.39 7.53
CA ASN A 140 -15.01 0.57 6.67
C ASN A 140 -14.85 0.30 5.16
N PHE A 141 -13.67 -0.14 4.73
CA PHE A 141 -13.26 -0.13 3.33
C PHE A 141 -12.90 -1.49 2.74
N LEU A 142 -12.62 -2.53 3.53
CA LEU A 142 -12.16 -3.83 3.00
C LEU A 142 -13.18 -4.48 2.05
N LYS A 143 -14.48 -4.21 2.23
CA LYS A 143 -15.55 -4.64 1.31
C LYS A 143 -15.39 -4.15 -0.13
N PHE A 144 -14.56 -3.11 -0.35
CA PHE A 144 -14.25 -2.55 -1.66
C PHE A 144 -12.96 -3.10 -2.26
N LYS A 145 -12.39 -4.18 -1.69
CA LYS A 145 -11.18 -4.81 -2.22
C LYS A 145 -11.40 -5.25 -3.67
N ALA A 146 -10.54 -4.75 -4.56
CA ALA A 146 -10.55 -5.05 -5.99
C ALA A 146 -9.35 -5.92 -6.41
N TYR A 147 -8.23 -5.82 -5.69
CA TYR A 147 -7.01 -6.58 -6.00
C TYR A 147 -6.15 -6.79 -4.75
N THR A 148 -5.29 -7.79 -4.80
CA THR A 148 -4.24 -8.08 -3.81
C THR A 148 -2.93 -8.30 -4.56
N SER A 149 -1.83 -7.68 -4.09
CA SER A 149 -0.49 -7.83 -4.68
C SER A 149 -0.05 -9.29 -4.78
N VAL A 150 0.89 -9.58 -5.67
CA VAL A 150 1.36 -10.96 -5.91
C VAL A 150 1.96 -11.58 -4.64
N ASP A 151 2.74 -10.81 -3.88
CA ASP A 151 3.30 -11.24 -2.58
C ASP A 151 2.25 -11.35 -1.45
N GLY A 152 1.04 -10.86 -1.70
CA GLY A 152 -0.07 -10.83 -0.75
C GLY A 152 -0.01 -9.69 0.28
N PHE A 153 0.99 -8.79 0.25
CA PHE A 153 1.17 -7.78 1.29
C PHE A 153 0.33 -6.52 1.15
N PHE A 154 -0.20 -6.22 -0.03
CA PHE A 154 -0.98 -5.02 -0.28
C PHE A 154 -2.35 -5.35 -0.87
N ASN A 155 -3.35 -4.59 -0.46
CA ASN A 155 -4.67 -4.59 -1.07
C ASN A 155 -4.88 -3.29 -1.85
N VAL A 156 -5.53 -3.40 -2.99
CA VAL A 156 -6.10 -2.27 -3.72
C VAL A 156 -7.60 -2.25 -3.47
N LEU A 157 -8.09 -1.14 -2.96
CA LEU A 157 -9.52 -0.89 -2.73
C LEU A 157 -10.03 0.08 -3.79
N LYS A 158 -11.17 -0.25 -4.40
CA LYS A 158 -11.87 0.60 -5.38
C LYS A 158 -13.16 1.10 -4.76
N ILE A 159 -13.12 2.29 -4.17
CA ILE A 159 -14.24 2.87 -3.45
C ILE A 159 -15.08 3.70 -4.44
N PRO A 160 -16.34 3.31 -4.71
CA PRO A 160 -17.16 3.95 -5.71
C PRO A 160 -17.64 5.34 -5.27
N THR A 161 -17.97 6.16 -6.26
CA THR A 161 -18.67 7.44 -6.08
C THR A 161 -19.97 7.23 -5.30
N ALA A 162 -20.31 8.12 -4.37
CA ALA A 162 -21.49 8.05 -3.49
C ALA A 162 -21.42 7.05 -2.32
N TYR A 163 -20.21 6.79 -1.79
CA TYR A 163 -20.09 6.20 -0.45
C TYR A 163 -20.57 7.20 0.61
N SER A 164 -21.86 7.14 0.94
CA SER A 164 -22.43 7.77 2.12
C SER A 164 -22.54 6.72 3.22
N ARG A 165 -21.87 6.92 4.36
CA ARG A 165 -22.17 6.15 5.57
C ARG A 165 -23.64 6.43 5.89
N LYS A 166 -24.51 5.42 5.79
CA LYS A 166 -25.82 5.51 6.46
C LYS A 166 -25.51 5.65 7.95
N ILE A 167 -25.77 6.86 8.48
CA ILE A 167 -25.72 7.17 9.90
C ILE A 167 -26.79 6.35 10.61
#